data_AF-A0A1V6QG32-F1
#
_entry.id   AF-A0A1V6QG32-F1
#
_cell.length_a   1.000
_cell.length_b   1.000
_cell.length_c   1.000
_cell.angle_alpha   90.00
_cell.angle_beta   90.00
_cell.angle_gamma   90.00
#
_symmetry.space_group_name_H-M   'P 1'
#
loop_
_entity.id
_entity.type
_entity.pdbx_description
1 polymer ?
#
loop_
_entity_poly.entity_id
_entity_poly.type
_entity_poly.pdbx_seq_one_letter_code
_entity_poly.pdbx_strand_id
1 'polypeptide(L)'
;MDQPTNYDIPPNFNETYNNLCQTLAERLDQQVTALTSPQPDRLQVVLELRDLATLAGQIGYLGRVGGLDIPDRRRVLRKYGYKTLGDICTAISSSLAQLAVMLAVDDRNDVVVGNELEELVNSLPFEKVPV
;
A
#
# COMPACT_ATOMS: atom_id res chain seq x y z
N MET A 1 -15.80 12.89 -22.10
CA MET A 1 -14.75 12.60 -21.11
C MET A 1 -13.56 12.12 -21.90
N ASP A 2 -12.58 13.01 -22.12
CA ASP A 2 -11.34 12.71 -22.82
C ASP A 2 -10.61 11.54 -22.14
N GLN A 3 -10.39 10.47 -22.89
CA GLN A 3 -9.42 9.45 -22.51
C GLN A 3 -8.04 10.11 -22.51
N PRO A 4 -7.21 9.95 -21.46
CA PRO A 4 -5.85 10.47 -21.51
C PRO A 4 -5.13 9.76 -22.66
N THR A 5 -4.79 10.54 -23.68
CA THR A 5 -3.91 10.21 -24.79
C THR A 5 -2.60 9.62 -24.26
N ASN A 6 -2.18 8.51 -24.88
CA ASN A 6 -0.86 7.86 -24.75
C ASN A 6 0.21 8.82 -24.21
N TYR A 7 0.48 8.76 -22.91
CA TYR A 7 1.78 9.16 -22.41
C TYR A 7 2.78 8.18 -23.03
N ASP A 8 3.91 8.66 -23.53
CA ASP A 8 5.04 7.80 -23.88
C ASP A 8 5.47 7.08 -22.60
N ILE A 9 4.93 5.88 -22.39
CA ILE A 9 5.24 5.05 -21.25
C ILE A 9 6.73 4.70 -21.38
N PRO A 10 7.56 4.98 -20.36
CA PRO A 10 8.98 4.69 -20.45
C PRO A 10 9.21 3.18 -20.66
N PRO A 11 10.25 2.78 -21.39
CA PRO A 11 10.46 1.38 -21.80
C PRO A 11 10.59 0.42 -20.60
N ASN A 12 10.99 0.92 -19.43
CA ASN A 12 11.12 0.18 -18.18
C ASN A 12 9.94 0.41 -17.20
N PHE A 13 8.80 0.91 -17.68
CA PHE A 13 7.65 1.25 -16.83
C PHE A 13 7.14 0.04 -16.04
N ASN A 14 6.89 -1.09 -16.72
CA ASN A 14 6.34 -2.28 -16.07
C ASN A 14 7.28 -2.81 -14.99
N GLU A 15 8.59 -2.82 -15.26
CA GLU A 15 9.62 -3.21 -14.28
C GLU A 15 9.62 -2.26 -13.07
N THR A 16 9.63 -0.95 -13.34
CA THR A 16 9.59 0.08 -12.29
C THR A 16 8.32 -0.05 -11.44
N TYR A 17 7.16 -0.20 -12.08
CA TYR A 17 5.87 -0.36 -11.42
C TYR A 17 5.82 -1.61 -10.54
N ASN A 18 6.29 -2.75 -11.06
CA ASN A 18 6.35 -4.00 -10.30
C ASN A 18 7.30 -3.89 -9.10
N ASN A 19 8.47 -3.27 -9.29
CA ASN A 19 9.42 -3.03 -8.21
C ASN A 19 8.82 -2.15 -7.11
N LEU A 20 8.05 -1.11 -7.45
CA LEU A 20 7.36 -0.28 -6.47
C LEU A 20 6.29 -1.07 -5.71
N CYS A 21 5.49 -1.89 -6.40
CA CYS A 21 4.49 -2.76 -5.77
C CYS A 21 5.14 -3.75 -4.79
N GLN A 22 6.22 -4.39 -5.20
CA GLN A 22 7.00 -5.30 -4.35
C GLN A 22 7.58 -4.56 -3.13
N THR A 23 8.23 -3.41 -3.36
CA THR A 23 8.79 -2.58 -2.29
C THR A 23 7.73 -2.19 -1.26
N LEU A 24 6.53 -1.81 -1.71
CA LEU A 24 5.42 -1.47 -0.82
C LEU A 24 4.99 -2.70 0.01
N ALA A 25 4.82 -3.87 -0.63
CA ALA A 25 4.41 -5.08 0.06
C ALA A 25 5.44 -5.52 1.13
N GLU A 26 6.72 -5.54 0.78
CA GLU A 26 7.81 -5.94 1.68
C GLU A 26 7.94 -4.99 2.87
N ARG A 27 7.92 -3.68 2.62
CA ARG A 27 8.06 -2.69 3.69
C ARG A 27 6.84 -2.67 4.63
N LEU A 28 5.63 -2.90 4.12
CA LEU A 28 4.43 -3.08 4.95
C LEU A 28 4.54 -4.31 5.85
N ASP A 29 5.01 -5.44 5.31
CA ASP A 29 5.24 -6.69 6.06
C ASP A 29 6.29 -6.50 7.17
N GLN A 30 7.35 -5.74 6.88
CA GLN A 30 8.34 -5.32 7.87
C GLN A 30 7.71 -4.48 9.00
N GLN A 31 6.72 -3.63 8.72
CA GLN A 31 6.06 -2.84 9.77
C GLN A 31 5.16 -3.68 10.66
N VAL A 32 4.49 -4.70 10.11
CA VAL A 32 3.76 -5.69 10.91
C VAL A 32 4.73 -6.37 11.87
N THR A 33 5.87 -6.85 11.35
CA THR A 33 6.91 -7.50 12.16
C THR A 33 7.45 -6.56 13.25
N ALA A 34 7.75 -5.30 12.89
CA ALA A 34 8.28 -4.30 13.81
C ALA A 34 7.32 -4.01 14.98
N LEU A 35 6.01 -3.91 14.73
CA LEU A 35 5.01 -3.67 15.77
C LEU A 35 4.77 -4.90 16.67
N THR A 36 4.99 -6.10 16.16
CA THR A 36 4.91 -7.34 16.96
C THR A 36 6.16 -7.61 17.80
N SER A 37 7.21 -6.80 17.64
CA SER A 37 8.44 -6.91 18.43
C SER A 37 8.19 -6.57 19.91
N PRO A 38 8.94 -7.16 20.87
CA PRO A 38 8.81 -6.85 22.29
C PRO A 38 9.03 -5.36 22.66
N GLN A 39 9.79 -4.64 21.84
CA GLN A 39 10.07 -3.21 22.00
C GLN A 39 10.03 -2.54 20.61
N PRO A 40 8.83 -2.20 20.11
CA PRO A 40 8.69 -1.58 18.80
C PRO A 40 9.23 -0.14 18.82
N ASP A 41 10.06 0.22 17.82
CA ASP A 41 10.40 1.62 17.58
C ASP A 41 9.23 2.32 16.88
N ARG A 42 8.30 2.82 17.70
CA ARG A 42 7.05 3.40 17.20
C ARG A 42 7.26 4.66 16.38
N LEU A 43 8.26 5.49 16.72
CA LEU A 43 8.54 6.68 15.93
C LEU A 43 8.98 6.28 14.53
N GLN A 44 9.86 5.28 14.43
CA GLN A 44 10.28 4.74 13.15
C GLN A 44 9.09 4.16 12.37
N VAL A 45 8.23 3.35 13.00
CA VAL A 45 7.04 2.80 12.35
C VAL A 45 6.09 3.91 11.88
N VAL A 46 5.85 4.95 12.68
CA VAL A 46 4.99 6.09 12.29
C VAL A 46 5.52 6.80 11.04
N LEU A 47 6.82 7.08 11.00
CA LEU A 47 7.45 7.73 9.85
C LEU A 47 7.34 6.83 8.61
N GLU A 48 7.63 5.55 8.78
CA GLU A 48 7.59 4.56 7.72
C GLU A 48 6.17 4.38 7.16
N LEU A 49 5.13 4.35 7.99
CA LEU A 49 3.74 4.30 7.54
C LEU A 49 3.34 5.52 6.70
N ARG A 50 3.87 6.71 7.00
CA ARG A 50 3.62 7.93 6.19
C ARG A 50 4.31 7.86 4.83
N ASP A 51 5.52 7.33 4.79
CA ASP A 51 6.25 7.11 3.54
C ASP A 51 5.55 6.05 2.67
N LEU A 52 5.09 4.96 3.28
CA LEU A 52 4.32 3.91 2.60
C LEU A 52 2.96 4.41 2.12
N ALA A 53 2.30 5.33 2.86
CA ALA A 53 1.10 5.99 2.39
C ALA A 53 1.36 6.78 1.09
N THR A 54 2.48 7.50 1.02
CA THR A 54 2.87 8.25 -0.18
C THR A 54 3.18 7.30 -1.35
N LEU A 55 3.92 6.23 -1.08
CA LEU A 55 4.26 5.20 -2.08
C LEU A 55 3.00 4.52 -2.64
N ALA A 56 2.03 4.17 -1.79
CA ALA A 56 0.76 3.59 -2.22
C ALA A 56 0.00 4.53 -3.17
N GLY A 57 -0.03 5.83 -2.87
CA GLY A 57 -0.63 6.84 -3.75
C GLY A 57 0.09 6.94 -5.10
N GLN A 58 1.43 6.91 -5.10
CA GLN A 58 2.23 6.92 -6.33
C GLN A 58 1.97 5.68 -7.20
N ILE A 59 1.88 4.49 -6.61
CA ILE A 59 1.53 3.25 -7.33
C ILE A 59 0.16 3.37 -7.98
N GLY A 60 -0.85 3.86 -7.24
CA GLY A 60 -2.19 4.06 -7.79
C GLY A 60 -2.22 5.03 -8.98
N TYR A 61 -1.47 6.14 -8.87
CA TYR A 61 -1.31 7.10 -9.96
C TYR A 61 -0.62 6.49 -11.18
N LEU A 62 0.50 5.79 -10.98
CA LEU A 62 1.24 5.14 -12.06
C LEU A 62 0.41 4.05 -12.74
N GLY A 63 -0.27 3.19 -11.97
CA GLY A 63 -1.16 2.16 -12.51
C GLY A 63 -2.24 2.75 -13.42
N ARG A 64 -2.79 3.90 -13.05
CA ARG A 64 -3.75 4.64 -13.89
C ARG A 64 -3.11 5.18 -15.18
N VAL A 65 -1.95 5.83 -15.09
CA VAL A 65 -1.27 6.41 -16.26
C VAL A 65 -0.76 5.34 -17.24
N GLY A 66 -0.29 4.20 -16.71
CA GLY A 66 0.23 3.09 -17.51
C GLY A 66 -0.82 2.10 -18.00
N GLY A 67 -2.11 2.32 -17.74
CA GLY A 67 -3.18 1.41 -18.15
C GLY A 67 -3.22 0.08 -17.37
N LEU A 68 -2.56 0.01 -16.21
CA LEU A 68 -2.55 -1.14 -15.31
C LEU A 68 -3.61 -1.03 -14.20
N ASP A 69 -4.68 -0.25 -14.42
CA ASP A 69 -5.69 0.09 -13.41
C ASP A 69 -6.65 -1.06 -13.03
N ILE A 70 -6.29 -2.29 -13.38
CA ILE A 70 -7.07 -3.51 -13.13
C ILE A 70 -6.42 -4.26 -11.95
N PRO A 71 -7.05 -4.27 -10.76
CA PRO A 71 -6.52 -4.98 -9.60
C PRO A 71 -6.80 -6.49 -9.69
N ASP A 72 -6.03 -7.29 -8.92
CA ASP A 72 -6.36 -8.70 -8.74
C ASP A 72 -7.63 -8.87 -7.90
N ARG A 73 -8.74 -9.12 -8.60
CA ARG A 73 -10.08 -9.28 -8.01
C ARG A 73 -10.16 -10.40 -6.98
N ARG A 74 -9.35 -11.45 -7.06
CA ARG A 74 -9.43 -12.56 -6.08
C ARG A 74 -9.03 -12.10 -4.68
N ARG A 75 -8.14 -11.11 -4.61
CA ARG A 75 -7.56 -10.61 -3.36
C ARG A 75 -8.30 -9.41 -2.80
N VAL A 76 -8.68 -8.48 -3.67
CA VAL A 76 -9.23 -7.19 -3.23
C VAL A 76 -10.74 -7.21 -3.01
N LEU A 77 -11.47 -8.15 -3.63
CA LEU A 77 -12.94 -8.09 -3.68
C LEU A 77 -13.58 -8.11 -2.29
N ARG A 78 -13.03 -8.88 -1.34
CA ARG A 78 -13.57 -8.98 0.02
C ARG A 78 -13.47 -7.66 0.81
N LYS A 79 -12.39 -6.90 0.62
CA LYS A 79 -12.12 -5.67 1.39
C LYS A 79 -12.56 -4.41 0.65
N TYR A 80 -12.34 -4.34 -0.66
CA TYR A 80 -12.51 -3.12 -1.45
C TYR A 80 -13.65 -3.18 -2.46
N GLY A 81 -14.22 -4.36 -2.73
CA GLY A 81 -15.28 -4.53 -3.72
C GLY A 81 -14.80 -4.32 -5.16
N TYR A 82 -15.70 -3.82 -6.03
CA TYR A 82 -15.40 -3.51 -7.43
C TYR A 82 -14.85 -2.09 -7.58
N LYS A 83 -13.61 -1.89 -7.14
CA LYS A 83 -12.87 -0.62 -7.28
C LYS A 83 -11.73 -0.77 -8.27
N THR A 84 -11.30 0.35 -8.84
CA THR A 84 -10.07 0.41 -9.66
C THR A 84 -8.84 0.26 -8.77
N LEU A 85 -7.70 -0.09 -9.37
CA LEU A 85 -6.44 -0.14 -8.63
C LEU A 85 -6.12 1.23 -8.02
N GLY A 86 -6.30 2.32 -8.77
CA GLY A 86 -6.08 3.68 -8.29
C GLY A 86 -6.92 4.02 -7.05
N ASP A 87 -8.20 3.63 -7.05
CA ASP A 87 -9.09 3.84 -5.91
C ASP A 87 -8.69 2.99 -4.69
N ILE A 88 -8.25 1.75 -4.92
CA ILE A 88 -7.75 0.86 -3.86
C ILE A 88 -6.46 1.42 -3.25
N CYS A 89 -5.51 1.83 -4.08
CA CYS A 89 -4.27 2.45 -3.64
C CYS A 89 -4.50 3.76 -2.87
N THR A 90 -5.49 4.56 -3.26
CA THR A 90 -5.91 5.76 -2.53
C THR A 90 -6.50 5.42 -1.16
N ALA A 91 -7.31 4.37 -1.08
CA ALA A 91 -7.84 3.88 0.18
C ALA A 91 -6.71 3.37 1.09
N ILE A 92 -5.78 2.57 0.58
CA ILE A 92 -4.60 2.09 1.31
C ILE A 92 -3.77 3.28 1.83
N SER A 93 -3.48 4.25 0.96
CA SER A 93 -2.75 5.47 1.33
C SER A 93 -3.41 6.19 2.50
N SER A 94 -4.73 6.38 2.42
CA SER A 94 -5.51 7.02 3.49
C SER A 94 -5.48 6.22 4.79
N SER A 95 -5.65 4.90 4.71
CA SER A 95 -5.60 4.00 5.87
C SER A 95 -4.22 4.07 6.54
N LEU A 96 -3.13 4.00 5.79
CA LEU A 96 -1.76 4.06 6.33
C LEU A 96 -1.50 5.40 7.05
N ALA A 97 -1.96 6.52 6.49
CA ALA A 97 -1.87 7.82 7.14
C ALA A 97 -2.67 7.87 8.46
N GLN A 98 -3.86 7.27 8.51
CA GLN A 98 -4.67 7.17 9.72
C GLN A 98 -4.02 6.27 10.78
N LEU A 99 -3.49 5.13 10.37
CA LEU A 99 -2.76 4.21 11.26
C LEU A 99 -1.52 4.87 11.86
N ALA A 100 -0.78 5.66 11.08
CA ALA A 100 0.34 6.45 11.58
C ALA A 100 -0.09 7.47 12.65
N VAL A 101 -1.24 8.12 12.47
CA VAL A 101 -1.79 9.04 13.48
C VAL A 101 -2.24 8.28 14.73
N MET A 102 -2.94 7.15 14.57
CA MET A 102 -3.41 6.32 15.67
C MET A 102 -2.25 5.81 16.52
N LEU A 103 -1.18 5.35 15.87
CA LEU A 103 0.04 4.90 16.53
C LEU A 103 0.77 6.04 17.25
N ALA A 104 0.73 7.26 16.72
CA ALA A 104 1.37 8.42 17.36
C ALA A 104 0.61 8.97 18.59
N VAL A 105 -0.67 8.63 18.75
CA VAL A 105 -1.55 9.21 19.78
C VAL A 105 -1.58 8.37 21.06
N ASP A 106 -1.64 7.04 20.96
CA ASP A 106 -1.78 6.16 22.13
C ASP A 106 -0.98 4.86 21.98
N ASP A 107 -0.21 4.55 23.00
CA ASP A 107 0.68 3.39 23.15
C ASP A 107 -0.07 2.06 23.19
N ARG A 108 -1.37 2.10 23.51
CA ARG A 108 -2.22 0.91 23.53
C ARG A 108 -2.68 0.49 22.13
N ASN A 109 -2.41 1.32 21.12
CA ASN A 109 -2.85 1.06 19.75
C ASN A 109 -1.92 0.12 18.98
N ASP A 110 -0.73 -0.23 19.48
CA ASP A 110 0.25 -1.04 18.77
C ASP A 110 -0.35 -2.35 18.21
N VAL A 111 -1.14 -3.06 19.03
CA VAL A 111 -1.82 -4.30 18.62
C VAL A 111 -2.89 -4.05 17.57
N VAL A 112 -3.66 -2.97 17.72
CA VAL A 112 -4.74 -2.61 16.77
C VAL A 112 -4.13 -2.23 15.42
N VAL A 113 -3.11 -1.36 15.44
CA VAL A 113 -2.37 -0.94 14.24
C VAL A 113 -1.72 -2.14 13.56
N GLY A 114 -1.10 -3.04 14.33
CA GLY A 114 -0.50 -4.27 13.81
C GLY A 114 -1.50 -5.16 13.06
N ASN A 115 -2.66 -5.42 13.67
CA ASN A 115 -3.72 -6.23 13.05
C ASN A 115 -4.27 -5.59 11.75
N GLU A 116 -4.50 -4.26 11.76
CA GLU A 116 -4.98 -3.52 10.59
C GLU A 116 -3.94 -3.53 9.46
N LEU A 117 -2.65 -3.41 9.78
CA LEU A 117 -1.56 -3.53 8.80
C LEU A 117 -1.48 -4.94 8.22
N GLU A 118 -1.61 -5.97 9.04
CA GLU A 118 -1.63 -7.36 8.57
C GLU A 118 -2.80 -7.59 7.59
N GLU A 119 -3.99 -7.06 7.92
CA GLU A 119 -5.14 -7.15 7.02
C GLU A 119 -4.88 -6.38 5.71
N LEU A 120 -4.28 -5.18 5.77
CA LEU A 120 -3.88 -4.42 4.59
C LEU A 120 -2.93 -5.22 3.70
N VAL A 121 -1.87 -5.80 4.27
CA VAL A 121 -0.87 -6.64 3.57
C VAL A 121 -1.54 -7.82 2.87
N ASN A 122 -2.47 -8.51 3.53
CA ASN A 122 -3.19 -9.64 2.95
C ASN A 122 -4.15 -9.23 1.82
N SER A 123 -4.61 -7.98 1.85
CA SER A 123 -5.58 -7.43 0.89
C SER A 123 -4.97 -6.64 -0.28
N LEU A 124 -3.63 -6.60 -0.40
CA LEU A 124 -2.97 -5.80 -1.44
C LEU A 124 -3.44 -6.17 -2.86
N PRO A 125 -3.58 -5.17 -3.78
CA PRO A 125 -4.14 -5.38 -5.12
C PRO A 125 -3.17 -6.01 -6.13
N PHE A 126 -1.94 -6.31 -5.74
CA PHE A 126 -0.84 -6.83 -6.57
C PHE A 126 -0.14 -7.99 -5.87
N GLU A 127 0.31 -9.00 -6.62
CA GLU A 127 0.99 -10.21 -6.10
C GLU A 127 2.16 -9.88 -5.16
N LYS A 128 2.21 -10.56 -4.00
CA LYS A 128 3.48 -10.73 -3.28
C LYS A 128 4.30 -11.66 -4.17
N VAL A 129 5.31 -11.16 -4.88
CA VAL A 129 6.18 -12.04 -5.66
C VAL A 129 6.88 -12.97 -4.64
N PRO A 130 6.75 -14.30 -4.78
CA PRO A 130 7.51 -15.20 -3.92
C PRO A 130 9.00 -15.00 -4.21
N VAL A 131 9.76 -14.65 -3.16
CA VAL A 131 11.23 -14.64 -3.18
C VAL A 131 11.75 -16.06 -3.27
#